data_AF-A0A7S3MW27-F1
#
_entry.id   AF-A0A7S3MW27-F1
#
_cell.length_a   1.000
_cell.length_b   1.000
_cell.length_c   1.000
_cell.angle_alpha   90.00
_cell.angle_beta   90.00
_cell.angle_gamma   90.00
#
_symmetry.space_group_name_H-M   'P 1'
#
loop_
_entity.id
_entity.type
_entity.pdbx_description
1 polymer ?
#
loop_
_entity_poly.entity_id
_entity_poly.type
_entity_poly.pdbx_seq_one_letter_code
_entity_poly.pdbx_strand_id
1 'polypeptide(L)'
;MNAYEYYRTLHPEISKDDYETFIDKYRGSDEEVEDLKKFYIEQAGDVKGLLENIIASRNEDKDRLISKIEELIKKGELEKFKKFDQTKKKVKLLQEEADEAAKEEDKMKKAKANRKRTEGGPESFGDLEKMILAKRDNAFGGFMNYMENKYGGDEEGEEEEAPPKKRGGRKRTLQDIGEGKQ
;
A
#
# COMPACT_ATOMS: atom_id res chain seq x y z
N MET A 1 -33.11 4.74 -6.65
CA MET A 1 -31.66 4.87 -6.92
C MET A 1 -30.95 4.95 -5.59
N ASN A 2 -29.98 4.06 -5.39
CA ASN A 2 -29.06 4.16 -4.25
C ASN A 2 -28.17 5.40 -4.44
N ALA A 3 -27.72 6.05 -3.35
CA ALA A 3 -26.84 7.21 -3.42
C ALA A 3 -25.55 6.93 -4.23
N TYR A 4 -25.09 5.68 -4.19
CA TYR A 4 -23.98 5.18 -5.00
C TYR A 4 -24.24 5.26 -6.51
N GLU A 5 -25.43 4.86 -6.97
CA GLU A 5 -25.78 4.86 -8.40
C GLU A 5 -25.89 6.28 -8.93
N TYR A 6 -26.49 7.19 -8.16
CA TYR A 6 -26.57 8.61 -8.52
C TYR A 6 -25.17 9.23 -8.67
N TYR A 7 -24.25 8.94 -7.75
CA TYR A 7 -22.88 9.44 -7.83
C TYR A 7 -22.16 8.95 -9.10
N ARG A 8 -22.33 7.67 -9.47
CA ARG A 8 -21.73 7.10 -10.69
C ARG A 8 -22.33 7.65 -11.99
N THR A 9 -23.57 8.14 -11.98
CA THR A 9 -24.14 8.85 -13.14
C THR A 9 -23.54 10.23 -13.35
N LEU A 10 -23.12 10.90 -12.27
CA LEU A 10 -22.46 12.21 -12.33
C LEU A 10 -20.95 12.08 -12.58
N HIS A 11 -20.33 11.05 -12.02
CA HIS A 11 -18.90 10.77 -12.10
C HIS A 11 -18.69 9.38 -12.71
N PRO A 12 -18.58 9.29 -14.04
CA PRO A 12 -18.33 8.02 -14.72
C PRO A 12 -17.03 7.39 -14.25
N GLU A 13 -16.93 6.07 -14.43
CA GLU A 13 -15.71 5.32 -14.13
C GLU A 13 -14.59 5.73 -15.07
N ILE A 14 -13.46 6.14 -14.49
CA ILE A 14 -12.26 6.47 -15.26
C ILE A 14 -11.69 5.17 -15.83
N SER A 15 -11.67 5.07 -17.16
CA SER A 15 -11.07 3.95 -17.88
C SER A 15 -9.59 4.20 -18.16
N LYS A 16 -8.88 3.16 -18.62
CA LYS A 16 -7.51 3.30 -19.14
C LYS A 16 -7.46 4.22 -20.35
N ASP A 17 -8.50 4.21 -21.18
CA ASP A 17 -8.60 5.07 -22.36
C ASP A 17 -8.69 6.55 -21.97
N ASP A 18 -9.37 6.87 -20.87
CA ASP A 18 -9.44 8.25 -20.35
C ASP A 18 -8.07 8.74 -19.87
N TYR A 19 -7.25 7.84 -19.32
CA TYR A 19 -5.88 8.13 -18.93
C TYR A 19 -4.97 8.39 -20.14
N GLU A 20 -5.05 7.57 -21.18
CA GLU A 20 -4.27 7.76 -22.41
C GLU A 20 -4.65 9.06 -23.12
N THR A 21 -5.95 9.33 -23.26
CA THR A 21 -6.44 10.58 -23.85
C THR A 21 -6.06 11.82 -23.03
N PHE A 22 -5.98 11.69 -21.71
CA PHE A 22 -5.46 12.76 -20.85
C PHE A 22 -3.97 13.01 -21.10
N ILE A 23 -3.15 11.95 -21.18
CA ILE A 23 -1.72 12.08 -21.46
C ILE A 23 -1.48 12.77 -22.80
N ASP A 24 -2.21 12.36 -23.83
CA ASP A 24 -2.05 12.92 -25.17
C ASP A 24 -2.44 14.40 -25.23
N LYS A 25 -3.44 14.81 -24.43
CA LYS A 25 -3.82 16.22 -24.28
C LYS A 25 -2.81 17.02 -23.46
N TYR A 26 -2.24 16.43 -22.41
CA TYR A 26 -1.27 17.08 -21.55
C TYR A 26 0.08 17.26 -22.26
N ARG A 27 0.54 16.25 -23.00
CA ARG A 27 1.81 16.32 -23.71
C ARG A 27 1.80 17.41 -24.78
N GLY A 28 2.71 18.37 -24.64
CA GLY A 28 2.85 19.50 -25.53
C GLY A 28 1.85 20.63 -25.31
N SER A 29 0.97 20.53 -24.30
CA SER A 29 0.06 21.61 -23.94
C SER A 29 0.79 22.75 -23.23
N ASP A 30 0.09 23.88 -23.11
CA ASP A 30 0.58 25.02 -22.32
C ASP A 30 0.65 24.67 -20.83
N GLU A 31 -0.22 23.77 -20.35
CA GLU A 31 -0.20 23.27 -18.96
C GLU A 31 1.09 22.52 -18.64
N GLU A 32 1.58 21.65 -19.55
CA GLU A 32 2.88 20.97 -19.37
C GLU A 32 4.03 21.99 -19.27
N VAL A 33 3.97 23.08 -20.05
CA VAL A 33 4.99 24.13 -20.04
C VAL A 33 4.96 24.93 -18.73
N GLU A 34 3.78 25.24 -18.20
CA GLU A 34 3.64 25.91 -16.92
C GLU A 34 4.13 25.05 -15.77
N ASP A 35 3.75 23.77 -15.75
CA ASP A 35 4.24 22.79 -14.77
C ASP A 35 5.77 22.65 -14.84
N LEU A 36 6.32 22.52 -16.05
CA LEU A 36 7.77 22.47 -16.27
C LEU A 36 8.49 23.67 -15.65
N LYS A 37 7.96 24.89 -15.84
CA LYS A 37 8.54 26.10 -15.25
C LYS A 37 8.48 26.07 -13.74
N LYS A 38 7.31 25.73 -13.19
CA LYS A 38 7.07 25.67 -11.75
C LYS A 38 8.02 24.67 -11.08
N PHE A 39 8.03 23.43 -11.55
CA PHE A 39 8.88 22.39 -10.97
C PHE A 39 10.36 22.64 -11.21
N TYR A 40 10.75 23.26 -12.33
CA TYR A 40 12.14 23.64 -12.56
C TYR A 40 12.65 24.66 -11.53
N ILE A 41 11.82 25.64 -11.15
CA ILE A 41 12.12 26.61 -10.10
C ILE A 41 12.13 25.95 -8.72
N GLU A 42 11.11 25.16 -8.39
CA GLU A 42 11.01 24.46 -7.10
C GLU A 42 12.19 23.51 -6.84
N GLN A 43 12.65 22.81 -7.87
CA GLN A 43 13.77 21.88 -7.80
C GLN A 43 15.14 22.54 -8.04
N ALA A 44 15.18 23.87 -8.22
CA ALA A 44 16.39 24.64 -8.53
C ALA A 44 17.23 24.04 -9.67
N GLY A 45 16.54 23.54 -10.71
CA GLY A 45 17.14 22.87 -11.86
C GLY A 45 17.63 21.44 -11.65
N ASP A 46 17.19 20.71 -10.62
CA ASP A 46 17.40 19.26 -10.54
C ASP A 46 16.46 18.51 -11.49
N VAL A 47 17.04 17.90 -12.54
CA VAL A 47 16.28 17.14 -13.54
C VAL A 47 15.67 15.86 -12.94
N LYS A 48 16.28 15.25 -11.91
CA LYS A 48 15.70 14.04 -11.30
C LYS A 48 14.41 14.37 -10.56
N GLY A 49 14.45 15.36 -9.67
CA GLY A 49 13.27 15.82 -8.94
C GLY A 49 12.20 16.38 -9.88
N LEU A 50 12.60 17.01 -10.98
CA LEU A 50 11.66 17.45 -12.01
C LEU A 50 10.87 16.27 -12.61
N LEU A 51 11.58 15.23 -13.09
CA LEU A 51 10.96 14.07 -13.72
C LEU A 51 10.06 13.28 -12.78
N GLU A 52 10.33 13.30 -11.47
CA GLU A 52 9.49 12.64 -10.45
C GLU A 52 8.19 13.39 -10.16
N ASN A 53 8.13 14.69 -10.44
CA ASN A 53 6.96 15.52 -10.14
C ASN A 53 6.06 15.79 -11.36
N ILE A 54 6.59 15.67 -12.58
CA ILE A 54 5.82 15.88 -13.81
C ILE A 54 4.86 14.72 -14.06
N ILE A 55 3.63 15.06 -14.47
CA ILE A 55 2.58 14.09 -14.75
C ILE A 55 2.98 13.18 -15.91
N ALA A 56 2.78 11.87 -15.73
CA ALA A 56 3.06 10.84 -16.73
C ALA A 56 4.49 10.88 -17.30
N SER A 57 5.44 11.38 -16.52
CA SER A 57 6.86 11.43 -16.88
C SER A 57 7.44 10.01 -16.93
N ARG A 58 7.74 9.55 -18.14
CA ARG A 58 8.44 8.28 -18.38
C ARG A 58 9.92 8.52 -18.62
N ASN A 59 10.72 7.49 -18.39
CA ASN A 59 12.15 7.48 -18.69
C ASN A 59 12.47 7.89 -20.14
N GLU A 60 11.62 7.50 -21.09
CA GLU A 60 11.72 7.84 -22.52
C GLU A 60 11.46 9.34 -22.80
N ASP A 61 10.63 9.98 -21.97
CA ASP A 61 10.23 11.38 -22.14
C ASP A 61 11.30 12.37 -21.67
N LYS A 62 12.35 11.88 -20.99
CA LYS A 62 13.46 12.68 -20.46
C LYS A 62 14.05 13.63 -21.50
N ASP A 63 14.39 13.11 -22.67
CA ASP A 63 15.09 13.91 -23.69
C ASP A 63 14.17 14.99 -24.28
N ARG A 64 12.85 14.71 -24.40
CA ARG A 64 11.83 15.70 -24.79
C ARG A 64 11.76 16.83 -23.77
N LEU A 65 11.61 16.49 -22.49
CA LEU A 65 11.44 17.46 -21.40
C LEU A 65 12.69 18.33 -21.22
N ILE A 66 13.89 17.74 -21.30
CA ILE A 66 15.15 18.48 -21.28
C ILE A 66 15.22 19.45 -22.46
N SER A 67 14.89 19.00 -23.68
CA SER A 67 14.90 19.86 -24.86
C SER A 67 13.94 21.04 -24.72
N LYS A 68 12.72 20.81 -24.19
CA LYS A 68 11.74 21.85 -23.91
C LYS A 68 12.27 22.89 -22.91
N ILE A 69 12.93 22.45 -21.84
CA ILE A 69 13.55 23.36 -20.85
C ILE A 69 14.69 24.16 -21.49
N GLU A 70 15.52 23.53 -22.33
CA GLU A 70 16.58 24.24 -23.03
C GLU A 70 16.00 25.31 -23.98
N GLU A 71 14.88 25.05 -24.63
CA GLU A 71 14.14 26.06 -25.41
C GLU A 71 13.62 27.21 -24.55
N LEU A 72 13.03 26.92 -23.38
CA LEU A 72 12.54 27.94 -22.45
C LEU A 72 13.67 28.81 -21.88
N ILE A 73 14.83 28.21 -21.59
CA ILE A 73 16.04 28.94 -21.19
C ILE A 73 16.54 29.83 -22.33
N LYS A 74 16.55 29.33 -23.58
CA LYS A 74 16.95 30.13 -24.76
C LYS A 74 16.01 31.31 -25.02
N LYS A 75 14.71 31.14 -24.75
CA LYS A 75 13.72 32.22 -24.81
C LYS A 75 13.86 33.24 -23.67
N GLY A 76 14.64 32.93 -22.64
CA GLY A 76 14.84 33.79 -21.47
C GLY A 76 13.69 33.72 -20.46
N GLU A 77 12.80 32.74 -20.58
CA GLU A 77 11.68 32.54 -19.65
C GLU A 77 12.10 31.81 -18.37
N LEU A 78 13.24 31.11 -18.40
CA LEU A 78 13.81 30.38 -17.27
C LEU A 78 15.29 30.74 -17.06
N GLU A 79 15.68 30.92 -15.80
CA GLU A 79 17.07 31.12 -15.42
C GLU A 79 17.86 29.82 -15.53
N LYS A 80 19.10 29.90 -16.00
CA LYS A 80 19.94 28.70 -16.12
C LYS A 80 20.57 28.33 -14.78
N PHE A 81 20.10 27.25 -14.15
CA PHE A 81 20.73 26.73 -12.93
C PHE A 81 21.93 25.80 -13.21
N LYS A 82 22.97 25.89 -12.38
CA LYS A 82 24.16 25.01 -12.47
C LYS A 82 23.81 23.53 -12.26
N LYS A 83 22.81 23.26 -11.41
CA LYS A 83 22.34 21.89 -11.13
C LYS A 83 21.76 21.22 -12.39
N PHE A 84 21.14 21.98 -13.28
CA PHE A 84 20.58 21.44 -14.53
C PHE A 84 21.66 20.85 -15.44
N ASP A 85 22.77 21.57 -15.62
CA ASP A 85 23.89 21.09 -16.42
C ASP A 85 24.57 19.84 -15.81
N GLN A 86 24.54 19.71 -14.49
CA GLN A 86 25.12 18.57 -13.78
C GLN A 86 24.21 17.33 -13.80
N THR A 87 22.90 17.54 -13.68
CA THR A 87 21.92 16.46 -13.49
C THR A 87 21.40 15.92 -14.82
N LYS A 88 21.34 16.73 -15.90
CA LYS A 88 20.86 16.28 -17.22
C LYS A 88 21.51 14.98 -17.74
N LYS A 89 22.83 14.82 -17.49
CA LYS A 89 23.60 13.62 -17.89
C LYS A 89 23.61 12.51 -16.83
N LYS A 90 23.32 12.86 -15.56
CA LYS A 90 23.43 11.97 -14.40
C LYS A 90 22.10 11.44 -13.90
N VAL A 91 20.99 11.76 -14.56
CA VAL A 91 19.70 11.13 -14.27
C VAL A 91 19.89 9.62 -14.47
N LYS A 92 20.05 8.90 -13.35
CA LYS A 92 19.83 7.46 -13.33
C LYS A 92 18.35 7.32 -13.67
N LEU A 93 18.08 6.82 -14.87
CA LEU A 93 16.75 6.37 -15.26
C LEU A 93 16.24 5.53 -14.09
N LEU A 94 15.03 5.82 -13.61
CA LEU A 94 14.40 5.00 -12.58
C LEU A 94 14.50 3.55 -13.08
N GLN A 95 14.90 2.62 -12.21
CA GLN A 95 14.83 1.19 -12.57
C GLN A 95 13.42 0.99 -13.12
N GLU A 96 13.32 0.45 -14.35
CA GLU A 96 12.05 0.38 -15.06
C GLU A 96 10.98 -0.08 -14.07
N GLU A 97 9.86 0.64 -13.96
CA GLU A 97 8.80 0.26 -13.02
C GLU A 97 8.36 -1.19 -13.25
N ALA A 98 8.63 -1.76 -14.43
CA ALA A 98 8.53 -3.18 -14.73
C ALA A 98 9.41 -4.08 -13.83
N ASP A 99 10.66 -3.71 -13.56
CA ASP A 99 11.56 -4.44 -12.67
C ASP A 99 11.12 -4.32 -11.20
N GLU A 100 10.63 -3.15 -10.78
CA GLU A 100 10.09 -2.98 -9.43
C GLU A 100 8.75 -3.67 -9.25
N ALA A 101 7.85 -3.59 -10.23
CA ALA A 101 6.58 -4.32 -10.27
C ALA A 101 6.79 -5.83 -10.32
N ALA A 102 7.77 -6.33 -11.08
CA ALA A 102 8.15 -7.74 -11.08
C ALA A 102 8.69 -8.18 -9.71
N LYS A 103 9.52 -7.36 -9.06
CA LYS A 103 10.00 -7.61 -7.70
C LYS A 103 8.86 -7.57 -6.67
N GLU A 104 7.92 -6.65 -6.79
CA GLU A 104 6.73 -6.52 -5.95
C GLU A 104 5.79 -7.73 -6.14
N GLU A 105 5.52 -8.13 -7.38
CA GLU A 105 4.76 -9.35 -7.69
C GLU A 105 5.43 -10.59 -7.11
N ASP A 106 6.75 -10.73 -7.26
CA ASP A 106 7.50 -11.85 -6.70
C ASP A 106 7.48 -11.84 -5.18
N LYS A 107 7.56 -10.67 -4.54
CA LYS A 107 7.38 -10.53 -3.08
C LYS A 107 5.96 -10.94 -2.68
N MET A 108 4.93 -10.53 -3.40
CA MET A 108 3.55 -10.92 -3.13
C MET A 108 3.32 -12.43 -3.34
N LYS A 109 3.88 -13.02 -4.40
CA LYS A 109 3.84 -14.46 -4.67
C LYS A 109 4.56 -15.23 -3.56
N LYS A 110 5.73 -14.77 -3.11
CA LYS A 110 6.47 -15.35 -1.97
C LYS A 110 5.72 -15.19 -0.65
N ALA A 111 5.08 -14.05 -0.39
CA ALA A 111 4.28 -13.82 0.80
C ALA A 111 3.03 -14.71 0.83
N LYS A 112 2.35 -14.89 -0.31
CA LYS A 112 1.25 -15.86 -0.47
C LYS A 112 1.72 -17.30 -0.27
N ALA A 113 2.88 -17.66 -0.82
CA ALA A 113 3.47 -18.99 -0.64
C ALA A 113 3.90 -19.27 0.81
N ASN A 114 4.43 -18.28 1.53
CA ASN A 114 4.76 -18.43 2.95
C ASN A 114 3.51 -18.51 3.83
N ARG A 115 2.46 -17.73 3.54
CA ARG A 115 1.16 -17.88 4.24
C ARG A 115 0.57 -19.27 4.05
N LYS A 116 0.71 -19.87 2.85
CA LYS A 116 0.30 -21.25 2.55
C LYS A 116 1.07 -22.32 3.32
N ARG A 117 2.28 -22.01 3.81
CA ARG A 117 3.15 -22.95 4.55
C ARG A 117 2.98 -22.89 6.07
N THR A 118 2.56 -21.76 6.64
CA THR A 118 2.54 -21.61 8.10
C THR A 118 1.17 -21.88 8.72
N GLU A 119 0.05 -21.46 8.13
CA GLU A 119 -1.30 -21.76 8.66
C GLU A 119 -2.29 -21.74 7.50
N GLY A 120 -3.26 -22.66 7.47
CA GLY A 120 -4.28 -22.78 6.41
C GLY A 120 -5.20 -21.55 6.32
N GLY A 121 -4.66 -20.45 5.81
CA GLY A 121 -5.38 -19.20 5.57
C GLY A 121 -6.29 -19.33 4.34
N PRO A 122 -7.47 -18.68 4.36
CA PRO A 122 -8.47 -18.82 3.31
C PRO A 122 -7.95 -18.28 1.98
N GLU A 123 -7.98 -19.11 0.93
CA GLU A 123 -7.55 -18.70 -0.42
C GLU A 123 -8.66 -17.94 -1.18
N SER A 124 -9.91 -18.03 -0.72
CA SER A 124 -11.09 -17.42 -1.33
C SER A 124 -12.07 -16.88 -0.27
N PHE A 125 -12.92 -15.93 -0.67
CA PHE A 125 -14.00 -15.40 0.18
C PHE A 125 -14.89 -16.52 0.76
N GLY A 126 -15.13 -17.58 0.00
CA GLY A 126 -15.89 -18.75 0.46
C GLY A 126 -15.20 -19.57 1.55
N ASP A 127 -13.86 -19.57 1.64
CA ASP A 127 -13.13 -20.22 2.74
C ASP A 127 -13.17 -19.37 4.01
N LEU A 128 -13.22 -18.05 3.85
CA LEU A 128 -13.39 -17.09 4.93
C LEU A 128 -14.77 -17.25 5.59
N GLU A 129 -15.81 -17.39 4.77
CA GLU A 129 -17.18 -17.64 5.24
C GLU A 129 -17.29 -18.96 6.01
N LYS A 130 -16.69 -20.05 5.49
CA LYS A 130 -16.61 -21.33 6.19
C LYS A 130 -15.85 -21.24 7.52
N MET A 131 -14.76 -20.46 7.58
CA MET A 131 -13.99 -20.27 8.81
C MET A 131 -14.77 -19.44 9.84
N ILE A 132 -15.53 -18.43 9.42
CA ILE A 132 -16.41 -17.66 10.31
C ILE A 132 -17.53 -18.55 10.85
N LEU A 133 -18.13 -19.39 10.02
CA LEU A 133 -19.16 -20.34 10.43
C LEU A 133 -18.60 -21.35 11.45
N ALA A 134 -17.46 -21.97 11.16
CA ALA A 134 -16.80 -22.91 12.06
C ALA A 134 -16.41 -22.27 13.41
N LYS A 135 -15.99 -21.01 13.42
CA LYS A 135 -15.73 -20.27 14.68
C LYS A 135 -17.02 -20.04 15.48
N ARG A 136 -18.13 -19.73 14.80
CA ARG A 136 -19.43 -19.55 15.45
C ARG A 136 -19.94 -20.87 16.05
N ASP A 137 -19.79 -21.96 15.33
CA ASP A 137 -20.23 -23.29 15.77
C ASP A 137 -19.38 -23.79 16.95
N ASN A 138 -18.06 -23.56 16.94
CA ASN A 138 -17.20 -23.85 18.10
C ASN A 138 -17.54 -22.99 19.32
N ALA A 139 -17.88 -21.71 19.13
CA ALA A 139 -18.34 -20.84 20.21
C ALA A 139 -19.70 -21.32 20.78
N PHE A 140 -20.57 -21.83 19.91
CA PHE A 140 -21.86 -22.41 20.29
C PHE A 140 -21.70 -23.71 21.10
N GLY A 141 -20.72 -24.56 20.76
CA GLY A 141 -20.39 -25.76 21.55
C GLY A 141 -19.96 -25.44 22.98
N GLY A 142 -19.18 -24.37 23.19
CA GLY A 142 -18.80 -23.90 24.52
C GLY A 142 -20.00 -23.35 25.33
N PHE A 143 -20.93 -22.67 24.66
CA PHE A 143 -22.17 -22.19 25.25
C PHE A 143 -23.12 -23.33 25.64
N MET A 144 -23.28 -24.33 24.76
CA MET A 144 -24.10 -25.51 25.03
C MET A 144 -23.55 -26.35 26.17
N ASN A 145 -22.24 -26.58 26.22
CA ASN A 145 -21.59 -27.29 27.32
C ASN A 145 -21.74 -26.53 28.66
N TYR A 146 -21.71 -25.19 28.64
CA TYR A 146 -22.02 -24.38 29.81
C TYR A 146 -23.47 -24.54 30.28
N MET A 147 -24.43 -24.58 29.34
CA MET A 147 -25.85 -24.76 29.64
C MET A 147 -26.15 -26.18 30.14
N GLU A 148 -25.52 -27.19 29.55
CA GLU A 148 -25.61 -28.59 29.96
C GLU A 148 -25.08 -28.78 31.39
N ASN A 149 -23.90 -28.23 31.71
CA ASN A 149 -23.37 -28.27 33.08
C ASN A 149 -24.22 -27.52 34.11
N LYS A 150 -24.99 -26.51 33.69
CA LYS A 150 -25.83 -25.70 34.59
C LYS A 150 -27.25 -26.25 34.77
N TYR A 151 -27.78 -26.93 33.75
CA TYR A 151 -29.21 -27.25 33.67
C TYR A 151 -29.51 -28.66 33.13
N GLY A 152 -28.53 -29.40 32.62
CA GLY A 152 -28.70 -30.75 32.07
C GLY A 152 -28.64 -31.86 33.11
N GLY A 153 -29.04 -31.56 34.35
CA GLY A 153 -28.77 -32.39 35.52
C GLY A 153 -29.11 -33.87 35.37
N ASP A 154 -28.14 -34.71 35.74
CA ASP A 154 -28.39 -35.95 36.46
C ASP A 154 -27.86 -35.73 37.89
N GLU A 155 -28.70 -35.99 38.89
CA GLU A 155 -28.37 -35.90 40.30
C GLU A 155 -27.37 -37.00 40.69
N GLU A 156 -26.21 -36.63 41.23
CA GLU A 156 -25.65 -37.20 42.46
C GLU A 156 -24.57 -36.23 42.99
N GLY A 157 -24.73 -35.81 44.25
CA GLY A 157 -23.93 -34.75 44.83
C GLY A 157 -22.52 -35.21 45.22
N GLU A 158 -21.55 -34.33 45.02
CA GLU A 158 -20.32 -34.26 45.81
C GLU A 158 -19.79 -32.81 45.72
N GLU A 159 -19.51 -32.21 46.88
CA GLU A 159 -18.72 -30.99 46.96
C GLU A 159 -17.30 -31.30 46.45
N GLU A 160 -16.96 -30.88 45.23
CA GLU A 160 -15.55 -30.83 44.79
C GLU A 160 -15.16 -29.45 44.27
N GLU A 161 -13.97 -29.05 44.73
CA GLU A 161 -13.43 -27.70 44.68
C GLU A 161 -13.20 -27.17 43.26
N ALA A 162 -13.26 -25.84 43.15
CA ALA A 162 -13.01 -25.11 41.91
C ALA A 162 -11.68 -25.52 41.24
N PRO A 163 -11.65 -25.83 39.92
CA PRO A 163 -10.40 -26.18 39.25
C PRO A 163 -9.44 -24.98 39.22
N PRO A 164 -8.12 -25.22 39.37
CA PRO A 164 -7.16 -24.16 39.58
C PRO A 164 -7.05 -23.26 38.35
N LYS A 165 -7.07 -21.94 38.57
CA LYS A 165 -6.72 -20.93 37.57
C LYS A 165 -5.32 -21.24 37.04
N LYS A 166 -5.21 -21.79 35.83
CA LYS A 166 -3.95 -21.83 35.09
C LYS A 166 -3.53 -20.38 34.83
N ARG A 167 -2.58 -19.90 35.63
CA ARG A 167 -1.89 -18.61 35.45
C ARG A 167 -1.07 -18.69 34.16
N GLY A 168 -1.69 -18.34 33.05
CA GLY A 168 -1.01 -18.08 31.80
C GLY A 168 -0.24 -16.76 31.87
N GLY A 169 1.06 -16.81 31.63
CA GLY A 169 1.86 -15.68 31.18
C GLY A 169 2.48 -14.81 32.29
N ARG A 170 3.77 -15.04 32.53
CA ARG A 170 4.67 -14.14 33.25
C ARG A 170 4.67 -12.76 32.58
N LYS A 171 4.01 -11.77 33.17
CA LYS A 171 4.24 -10.35 32.85
C LYS A 171 5.66 -10.03 33.31
N ARG A 172 6.57 -9.77 32.38
CA ARG A 172 7.87 -9.17 32.70
C ARG A 172 7.61 -7.80 33.30
N THR A 173 8.01 -7.59 34.55
CA THR A 173 7.98 -6.29 35.22
C THR A 173 9.27 -5.53 34.91
N LEU A 174 9.19 -4.20 34.92
CA LEU A 174 10.23 -3.24 34.51
C LEU A 174 11.48 -3.21 35.43
N GLN A 175 11.74 -4.27 36.18
CA GLN A 175 12.88 -4.39 37.10
C GLN A 175 14.01 -5.28 36.55
N ASP A 176 13.81 -5.96 35.41
CA ASP A 176 14.86 -6.77 34.76
C ASP A 176 15.78 -5.96 33.80
N ILE A 177 15.85 -4.63 33.92
CA ILE A 177 16.72 -3.78 33.06
C ILE A 177 18.00 -3.31 33.80
N GLY A 178 18.16 -3.62 35.08
CA GLY A 178 19.33 -3.19 35.85
C GLY A 178 20.23 -4.36 36.24
N GLU A 179 21.53 -4.22 35.96
CA GLU A 179 22.65 -4.96 36.57
C GLU A 179 23.11 -6.25 35.88
N GLY A 180 23.88 -6.07 34.80
CA GLY A 180 24.99 -6.94 34.42
C GLY A 180 26.23 -6.09 34.17
N LYS A 181 27.07 -5.94 35.21
CA LYS A 181 28.34 -5.20 35.23
C LYS A 181 29.42 -5.84 34.34
N GLN A 182 30.29 -4.95 33.85
CA GLN A 182 31.77 -5.01 33.72
C GLN A 182 32.40 -6.15 32.93
#